data_AF-R1FFJ7-F1
#
_entry.id   AF-R1FFJ7-F1
#
_cell.length_a   1.000
_cell.length_b   1.000
_cell.length_c   1.000
_cell.angle_alpha   90.00
_cell.angle_beta   90.00
_cell.angle_gamma   90.00
#
_symmetry.space_group_name_H-M   'P 1'
#
loop_
_entity.id
_entity.type
_entity.pdbx_description
1 polymer ?
#
loop_
_entity_poly.entity_id
_entity_poly.type
_entity_poly.pdbx_seq_one_letter_code
_entity_poly.pdbx_strand_id
1 'polypeptide(L)'
;MSSLRHVVKSRPYRERSQPAARAKLGLLEKHKDYVLRARDFHKKQACADTIHRMRDKAAAKNPDEFYFGMNRSQMTGGVHKKAKEAGPSGDELKAFRKDDATYKVAKLRANLHGVSQQQPPQNKRTVFGKHQSKPAKQLAARYSELHQREERERKLAQCVQRLATERALLGKGRRKKLQSKSGQPRQFKWRQERKRPTAASDWDFCLQPRNSAYWPPGHTRPTHSA
;
A
#
# COMPACT_ATOMS: atom_id res chain seq x y z
N MET A 1 13.09 31.30 48.39
CA MET A 1 13.61 31.35 47.00
C MET A 1 14.86 32.22 47.00
N SER A 2 15.97 31.79 46.39
CA SER A 2 17.22 32.57 46.42
C SER A 2 17.21 33.66 45.34
N SER A 3 17.12 34.93 45.75
CA SER A 3 16.84 36.08 44.88
C SER A 3 18.03 36.61 44.05
N LEU A 4 19.27 36.10 44.23
CA LEU A 4 20.47 36.65 43.59
C LEU A 4 21.26 35.64 42.70
N ARG A 5 20.61 34.57 42.20
CA ARG A 5 21.30 33.54 41.36
C ARG A 5 21.85 34.08 40.03
N HIS A 6 21.32 35.19 39.53
CA HIS A 6 21.73 35.77 38.25
C HIS A 6 22.89 36.77 38.37
N VAL A 7 23.17 37.27 39.58
CA VAL A 7 24.24 38.27 39.84
C VAL A 7 25.60 37.59 40.06
N VAL A 8 25.62 36.45 40.75
CA VAL A 8 26.83 35.65 40.95
C VAL A 8 26.57 34.21 40.50
N LYS A 9 27.13 33.83 39.34
CA LYS A 9 27.00 32.45 38.83
C LYS A 9 27.90 31.52 39.65
N SER A 10 27.33 30.51 40.29
CA SER A 10 28.11 29.42 40.91
C SER A 10 28.84 28.61 39.84
N ARG A 11 30.16 28.45 39.96
CA ARG A 11 30.94 27.60 39.06
C ARG A 11 30.56 26.12 39.31
N PRO A 12 30.27 25.33 38.25
CA PRO A 12 30.05 23.90 38.43
C PRO A 12 31.38 23.21 38.76
N TYR A 13 31.35 22.33 39.75
CA TYR A 13 32.49 21.45 40.04
C TYR A 13 32.65 20.44 38.91
N ARG A 14 33.88 20.29 38.40
CA ARG A 14 34.23 19.30 37.39
C ARG A 14 34.62 17.98 38.06
N GLU A 15 34.19 16.87 37.48
CA GLU A 15 34.54 15.54 37.96
C GLU A 15 35.97 15.16 37.53
N ARG A 16 36.68 14.37 38.35
CA ARG A 16 38.07 13.93 38.09
C ARG A 16 38.11 12.65 37.23
N SER A 17 39.07 12.58 36.31
CA SER A 17 39.36 11.40 35.47
C SER A 17 40.06 10.27 36.23
N GLN A 18 40.16 9.09 35.60
CA GLN A 18 40.94 7.96 36.11
C GLN A 18 42.45 8.29 36.02
N PRO A 19 43.27 7.97 37.04
CA PRO A 19 44.73 8.14 36.97
C PRO A 19 45.35 7.35 35.82
N ALA A 20 46.34 7.94 35.14
CA ALA A 20 46.96 7.35 33.95
C ALA A 20 47.51 5.93 34.19
N ALA A 21 48.14 5.68 35.35
CA ALA A 21 48.65 4.36 35.73
C ALA A 21 47.56 3.26 35.79
N ARG A 22 46.29 3.65 36.02
CA ARG A 22 45.14 2.74 36.10
C ARG A 22 44.21 2.83 34.90
N ALA A 23 44.63 3.50 33.82
CA ALA A 23 43.83 3.65 32.61
C ALA A 23 43.39 2.29 32.01
N LYS A 24 44.18 1.23 32.23
CA LYS A 24 43.84 -0.15 31.80
C LYS A 24 42.51 -0.67 32.36
N LEU A 25 42.07 -0.19 33.53
CA LEU A 25 40.81 -0.63 34.18
C LEU A 25 39.56 0.05 33.63
N GLY A 26 39.70 0.93 32.64
CA GLY A 26 38.61 1.70 32.07
C GLY A 26 38.21 2.92 32.90
N LEU A 27 36.98 3.39 32.67
CA LEU A 27 36.46 4.61 33.29
C LEU A 27 36.30 4.43 34.82
N LEU A 28 36.77 5.43 35.57
CA LEU A 28 36.59 5.46 37.02
C LEU A 28 35.13 5.73 37.37
N GLU A 29 34.45 4.69 37.82
CA GLU A 29 33.07 4.75 38.26
C GLU A 29 32.84 5.79 39.35
N LYS A 30 31.75 6.56 39.22
CA LYS A 30 31.29 7.52 40.22
C LYS A 30 29.98 7.07 40.86
N HIS A 31 29.54 7.78 41.89
CA HIS A 31 28.30 7.45 42.60
C HIS A 31 27.08 7.36 41.68
N LYS A 32 27.00 8.20 40.64
CA LYS A 32 25.92 8.14 39.63
C LYS A 32 25.88 6.77 38.92
N ASP A 33 27.05 6.26 38.54
CA ASP A 33 27.19 4.97 37.86
C ASP A 33 26.91 3.80 38.81
N TYR A 34 27.35 3.90 40.07
CA TYR A 34 27.03 2.93 41.13
C TYR A 34 25.51 2.79 41.30
N VAL A 35 24.78 3.90 41.39
CA VAL A 35 23.32 3.86 41.52
C VAL A 35 22.68 3.18 40.31
N LEU A 36 23.19 3.42 39.10
CA LEU A 36 22.71 2.73 37.90
C LEU A 36 22.99 1.23 37.95
N ARG A 37 24.20 0.81 38.35
CA ARG A 37 24.54 -0.62 38.49
C ARG A 37 23.73 -1.30 39.59
N ALA A 38 23.54 -0.67 40.75
CA ALA A 38 22.75 -1.24 41.84
C ALA A 38 21.29 -1.45 41.42
N ARG A 39 20.71 -0.47 40.70
CA ARG A 39 19.37 -0.63 40.11
C ARG A 39 19.31 -1.76 39.09
N ASP A 40 20.31 -1.89 38.22
CA ASP A 40 20.40 -2.98 37.26
C ASP A 40 20.51 -4.35 37.95
N PHE A 41 21.32 -4.45 39.02
CA PHE A 41 21.46 -5.65 39.83
C PHE A 41 20.12 -6.07 40.46
N HIS A 42 19.40 -5.15 41.11
CA HIS A 42 18.09 -5.44 41.66
C HIS A 42 17.05 -5.79 40.58
N LYS A 43 17.11 -5.18 39.40
CA LYS A 43 16.25 -5.56 38.26
C LYS A 43 16.53 -6.99 37.81
N LYS A 44 17.80 -7.39 37.75
CA LYS A 44 18.22 -8.76 37.39
C LYS A 44 17.80 -9.77 38.45
N GLN A 45 17.97 -9.45 39.74
CA GLN A 45 17.47 -10.28 40.83
C GLN A 45 15.95 -10.45 40.75
N ALA A 46 15.20 -9.35 40.61
CA ALA A 46 13.74 -9.41 40.47
C ALA A 46 13.30 -10.21 39.22
N CYS A 47 14.05 -10.12 38.12
CA CYS A 47 13.82 -10.95 36.93
C CYS A 47 14.07 -12.44 37.21
N ALA A 48 15.16 -12.78 37.89
CA ALA A 48 15.47 -14.15 38.28
C ALA A 48 14.38 -14.73 39.19
N ASP A 49 13.95 -13.98 40.21
CA ASP A 49 12.86 -14.38 41.10
C ASP A 49 11.55 -14.60 40.33
N THR A 50 11.28 -13.74 39.34
CA THR A 50 10.12 -13.87 38.46
C THR A 50 10.20 -15.16 37.63
N ILE A 51 11.39 -15.49 37.09
CA ILE A 51 11.61 -16.73 36.34
C ILE A 51 11.40 -17.96 37.25
N HIS A 52 11.91 -17.93 38.49
CA HIS A 52 11.67 -18.99 39.46
C HIS A 52 10.18 -19.18 39.74
N ARG A 53 9.45 -18.11 40.05
CA ARG A 53 7.99 -18.16 40.24
C ARG A 53 7.25 -18.68 39.00
N MET A 54 7.72 -18.37 37.79
CA MET A 54 7.15 -18.90 36.55
C MET A 54 7.41 -20.40 36.39
N ARG A 55 8.59 -20.90 36.79
CA ARG A 55 8.92 -22.32 36.78
C ARG A 55 8.07 -23.10 37.78
N ASP A 56 7.89 -22.57 38.99
CA ASP A 56 7.06 -23.20 40.01
C ASP A 56 5.60 -23.32 39.55
N LYS A 57 5.07 -22.25 38.93
CA LYS A 57 3.73 -22.28 38.31
C LYS A 57 3.63 -23.27 37.17
N ALA A 58 4.66 -23.38 36.33
CA ALA A 58 4.68 -24.35 35.24
C ALA A 58 4.75 -25.79 35.74
N ALA A 59 5.49 -26.05 36.83
CA ALA A 59 5.57 -27.36 37.47
C ALA A 59 4.26 -27.75 38.16
N ALA A 60 3.56 -26.78 38.76
CA ALA A 60 2.28 -26.99 39.43
C ALA A 60 1.06 -26.97 38.49
N LYS A 61 1.25 -27.00 37.17
CA LYS A 61 0.16 -26.89 36.19
C LYS A 61 -0.72 -28.14 36.19
N ASN A 62 -2.04 -27.94 36.22
CA ASN A 62 -3.02 -29.02 36.04
C ASN A 62 -3.17 -29.37 34.53
N PRO A 63 -2.95 -30.62 34.10
CA PRO A 63 -3.11 -31.02 32.70
C PRO A 63 -4.55 -30.87 32.17
N ASP A 64 -5.55 -30.97 33.04
CA ASP A 64 -6.96 -30.95 32.66
C ASP A 64 -7.59 -29.55 32.78
N GLU A 65 -6.78 -28.51 33.03
CA GLU A 65 -7.29 -27.14 33.14
C GLU A 65 -7.88 -26.66 31.80
N PHE A 66 -9.12 -26.17 31.83
CA PHE A 66 -9.79 -25.61 30.67
C PHE A 66 -10.25 -24.17 30.95
N TYR A 67 -9.84 -23.25 30.08
CA TYR A 67 -10.29 -21.86 30.07
C TYR A 67 -10.93 -21.53 28.72
N PHE A 68 -12.08 -20.83 28.70
CA PHE A 68 -12.79 -20.45 27.47
C PHE A 68 -11.93 -19.64 26.47
N GLY A 69 -10.88 -18.96 26.96
CA GLY A 69 -9.91 -18.26 26.10
C GLY A 69 -9.10 -19.18 25.19
N MET A 70 -8.97 -20.47 25.53
CA MET A 70 -8.29 -21.48 24.72
C MET A 70 -8.98 -21.69 23.36
N ASN A 71 -10.28 -21.41 23.23
CA ASN A 71 -10.99 -21.56 21.95
C ASN A 71 -10.55 -20.54 20.89
N ARG A 72 -10.07 -19.36 21.32
CA ARG A 72 -9.67 -18.24 20.43
C ARG A 72 -8.15 -18.11 20.32
N SER A 73 -7.41 -18.80 21.17
CA SER A 73 -5.97 -18.71 21.26
C SER A 73 -5.32 -20.03 20.88
N GLN A 74 -4.21 -19.97 20.17
CA GLN A 74 -3.46 -21.15 19.78
C GLN A 74 -2.00 -21.04 20.21
N MET A 75 -1.45 -22.16 20.67
CA MET A 75 -0.02 -22.33 20.87
C MET A 75 0.57 -22.92 19.60
N THR A 76 1.64 -22.33 19.08
CA THR A 76 2.37 -22.90 17.93
C THR A 76 3.83 -23.05 18.31
N GLY A 77 4.37 -24.28 18.29
CA GLY A 77 5.75 -24.55 18.69
C GLY A 77 6.05 -24.15 20.14
N GLY A 78 5.10 -24.37 21.06
CA GLY A 78 5.26 -24.07 22.48
C GLY A 78 5.10 -22.58 22.86
N VAL A 79 4.92 -21.67 21.90
CA VAL A 79 4.72 -20.24 22.15
C VAL A 79 3.28 -19.84 21.85
N HIS A 80 2.66 -19.11 22.80
CA HIS A 80 1.34 -18.53 22.65
C HIS A 80 1.35 -17.44 21.58
N LYS A 81 0.52 -17.57 20.54
CA LYS A 81 0.31 -16.51 19.54
C LYS A 81 -1.05 -15.88 19.78
N LYS A 82 -1.08 -14.55 19.93
CA LYS A 82 -2.33 -13.80 19.91
C LYS A 82 -2.98 -14.00 18.53
N ALA A 83 -4.30 -14.22 18.51
CA ALA A 83 -5.04 -14.26 17.27
C ALA A 83 -4.80 -12.94 16.52
N LYS A 84 -4.39 -13.04 15.24
CA LYS A 84 -4.38 -11.87 14.37
C LYS A 84 -5.83 -11.44 14.18
N GLU A 85 -6.06 -10.13 14.18
CA GLU A 85 -7.38 -9.61 13.82
C GLU A 85 -7.78 -10.16 12.45
N ALA A 86 -9.07 -10.47 12.30
CA ALA A 86 -9.61 -10.96 11.05
C ALA A 86 -9.27 -9.94 9.96
N GLY A 87 -8.57 -10.39 8.92
CA GLY A 87 -8.28 -9.54 7.77
C GLY A 87 -9.57 -9.07 7.10
N PRO A 88 -9.50 -8.01 6.28
CA PRO A 88 -10.67 -7.46 5.61
C PRO A 88 -11.38 -8.55 4.80
N SER A 89 -12.71 -8.50 4.80
CA SER A 89 -13.53 -9.46 4.07
C SER A 89 -13.21 -9.42 2.57
N GLY A 90 -13.52 -10.49 1.85
CA GLY A 90 -13.27 -10.56 0.41
C GLY A 90 -13.96 -9.44 -0.39
N ASP A 91 -15.07 -8.91 0.12
CA ASP A 91 -15.78 -7.80 -0.49
C ASP A 91 -15.19 -6.43 -0.10
N GLU A 92 -14.74 -6.25 1.15
CA GLU A 92 -13.95 -5.08 1.55
C GLU A 92 -12.67 -4.96 0.72
N LEU A 93 -11.96 -6.07 0.51
CA LEU A 93 -10.76 -6.11 -0.33
C LEU A 93 -11.02 -5.68 -1.77
N LYS A 94 -12.21 -5.98 -2.32
CA LYS A 94 -12.61 -5.54 -3.67
C LYS A 94 -12.86 -4.03 -3.69
N ALA A 95 -13.50 -3.48 -2.67
CA ALA A 95 -13.75 -2.05 -2.54
C ALA A 95 -12.41 -1.29 -2.45
N PHE A 96 -11.54 -1.67 -1.50
CA PHE A 96 -10.22 -1.04 -1.32
C PHE A 96 -9.41 -1.03 -2.61
N ARG A 97 -9.35 -2.16 -3.34
CA ARG A 97 -8.59 -2.24 -4.59
C ARG A 97 -9.19 -1.42 -5.73
N LYS A 98 -10.52 -1.27 -5.77
CA LYS A 98 -11.20 -0.42 -6.76
C LYS A 98 -10.86 1.05 -6.53
N ASP A 99 -10.88 1.48 -5.27
CA ASP A 99 -10.60 2.87 -4.90
C ASP A 99 -9.11 3.19 -5.11
N ASP A 100 -8.22 2.29 -4.71
CA ASP A 100 -6.78 2.39 -4.96
C ASP A 100 -6.45 2.50 -6.46
N ALA A 101 -7.13 1.72 -7.30
CA ALA A 101 -6.92 1.77 -8.74
C ALA A 101 -7.32 3.14 -9.30
N THR A 102 -8.44 3.69 -8.83
CA THR A 102 -8.95 5.00 -9.26
C THR A 102 -8.00 6.12 -8.82
N TYR A 103 -7.56 6.09 -7.56
CA TYR A 103 -6.61 7.06 -7.02
C TYR A 103 -5.26 7.02 -7.73
N LYS A 104 -4.69 5.82 -7.94
CA LYS A 104 -3.38 5.67 -8.61
C LYS A 104 -3.44 6.17 -10.06
N VAL A 105 -4.50 5.86 -10.78
CA VAL A 105 -4.70 6.37 -12.15
C VAL A 105 -4.86 7.90 -12.14
N ALA A 106 -5.69 8.45 -11.25
CA ALA A 106 -5.89 9.89 -11.16
C ALA A 106 -4.61 10.65 -10.78
N LYS A 107 -3.86 10.16 -9.78
CA LYS A 107 -2.60 10.76 -9.32
C LYS A 107 -1.53 10.74 -10.41
N LEU A 108 -1.40 9.62 -11.11
CA LEU A 108 -0.43 9.49 -12.21
C LEU A 108 -0.83 10.36 -13.42
N ARG A 109 -2.13 10.51 -13.70
CA ARG A 109 -2.65 11.45 -14.72
C ARG A 109 -2.40 12.91 -14.34
N ALA A 110 -2.61 13.29 -13.08
CA ALA A 110 -2.36 14.65 -12.61
C ALA A 110 -0.88 15.05 -12.70
N ASN A 111 0.02 14.08 -12.49
CA ASN A 111 1.46 14.26 -12.64
C ASN A 111 1.95 14.17 -14.10
N LEU A 112 1.06 13.86 -15.05
CA LEU A 112 1.34 13.92 -16.48
C LEU A 112 1.13 15.37 -16.93
N HIS A 113 2.20 16.18 -16.92
CA HIS A 113 2.15 17.60 -17.29
C HIS A 113 1.41 17.84 -18.62
N GLY A 114 0.17 18.34 -18.55
CA GLY A 114 -0.52 19.09 -19.61
C GLY A 114 -0.52 18.50 -21.02
N VAL A 115 -0.65 17.17 -21.19
CA VAL A 115 -0.68 16.52 -22.52
C VAL A 115 -2.03 16.74 -23.25
N SER A 116 -2.90 17.64 -22.79
CA SER A 116 -4.27 17.67 -23.31
C SER A 116 -4.54 18.62 -24.49
N GLN A 117 -3.63 19.49 -24.93
CA GLN A 117 -3.94 20.37 -26.07
C GLN A 117 -2.91 20.34 -27.19
N GLN A 118 -3.28 19.57 -28.22
CA GLN A 118 -3.35 19.97 -29.63
C GLN A 118 -2.12 20.67 -30.21
N GLN A 119 -1.35 19.88 -30.96
CA GLN A 119 -0.35 20.27 -31.97
C GLN A 119 0.79 21.19 -31.46
N PRO A 120 2.06 20.91 -31.79
CA PRO A 120 3.08 21.94 -31.62
C PRO A 120 2.59 23.18 -32.37
N PRO A 121 2.57 24.39 -31.76
CA PRO A 121 2.19 25.58 -32.49
C PRO A 121 3.09 25.66 -33.74
N GLN A 122 2.49 25.67 -34.93
CA GLN A 122 3.24 25.61 -36.20
C GLN A 122 4.13 26.85 -36.43
N ASN A 123 4.08 27.82 -35.52
CA ASN A 123 4.92 29.00 -35.53
C ASN A 123 6.39 28.66 -35.22
N LYS A 124 7.21 28.66 -36.28
CA LYS A 124 8.68 28.67 -36.18
C LYS A 124 9.12 30.01 -35.59
N ARG A 125 9.30 30.09 -34.27
CA ARG A 125 9.90 31.26 -33.62
C ARG A 125 11.39 31.30 -33.96
N THR A 126 11.79 32.21 -34.85
CA THR A 126 13.21 32.51 -35.12
C THR A 126 13.77 33.34 -33.97
N VAL A 127 14.89 32.90 -33.39
CA VAL A 127 15.59 33.64 -32.31
C VAL A 127 16.91 34.14 -32.89
N PHE A 128 17.03 35.45 -33.11
CA PHE A 128 18.30 36.07 -33.48
C PHE A 128 19.09 36.41 -32.22
N GLY A 129 20.28 35.84 -32.03
CA GLY A 129 21.12 36.13 -30.86
C GLY A 129 22.54 35.59 -30.94
N LYS A 130 23.52 36.44 -30.53
CA LYS A 130 24.98 36.21 -30.61
C LYS A 130 25.53 35.11 -29.67
N HIS A 131 24.69 34.38 -28.92
CA HIS A 131 25.10 33.33 -27.98
C HIS A 131 24.34 32.02 -28.25
N GLN A 132 24.95 31.13 -29.04
CA GLN A 132 24.33 29.87 -29.49
C GLN A 132 24.24 28.78 -28.40
N SER A 133 24.85 28.95 -27.22
CA SER A 133 24.95 27.88 -26.20
C SER A 133 23.74 27.76 -25.24
N LYS A 134 23.03 28.86 -24.97
CA LYS A 134 21.82 28.87 -24.13
C LYS A 134 20.62 28.10 -24.71
N PRO A 135 20.30 28.16 -26.03
CA PRO A 135 19.19 27.39 -26.59
C PRO A 135 19.42 25.88 -26.59
N ALA A 136 20.67 25.41 -26.75
CA ALA A 136 21.00 23.98 -26.73
C ALA A 136 20.73 23.34 -25.36
N LYS A 137 21.07 24.02 -24.26
CA LYS A 137 20.76 23.55 -22.89
C LYS A 137 19.27 23.48 -22.63
N GLN A 138 18.50 24.48 -23.09
CA GLN A 138 17.04 24.49 -22.97
C GLN A 138 16.38 23.38 -23.80
N LEU A 139 16.91 23.11 -25.01
CA LEU A 139 16.45 22.03 -25.87
C LEU A 139 16.74 20.65 -25.25
N ALA A 140 17.97 20.44 -24.74
CA ALA A 140 18.33 19.20 -24.04
C ALA A 140 17.46 18.96 -22.79
N ALA A 141 17.17 20.02 -22.02
CA ALA A 141 16.25 19.94 -20.89
C ALA A 141 14.85 19.49 -21.33
N ARG A 142 14.30 20.06 -22.43
CA ARG A 142 13.00 19.66 -22.99
C ARG A 142 12.98 18.20 -23.46
N TYR A 143 14.02 17.72 -24.14
CA TYR A 143 14.09 16.31 -24.55
C TYR A 143 14.26 15.36 -23.37
N SER A 144 15.05 15.73 -22.35
CA SER A 144 15.16 14.93 -21.12
C SER A 144 13.83 14.84 -20.37
N GLU A 145 13.06 15.93 -20.36
CA GLU A 145 11.73 15.97 -19.76
C GLU A 145 10.74 15.13 -20.56
N LEU A 146 10.76 15.22 -21.90
CA LEU A 146 9.95 14.38 -22.79
C LEU A 146 10.22 12.90 -22.54
N HIS A 147 11.50 12.50 -22.48
CA HIS A 147 11.88 11.11 -22.24
C HIS A 147 11.37 10.61 -20.89
N GLN A 148 11.53 11.39 -19.82
CA GLN A 148 10.97 11.06 -18.51
C GLN A 148 9.44 10.96 -18.53
N ARG A 149 8.75 11.76 -19.36
CA ARG A 149 7.28 11.68 -19.53
C ARG A 149 6.89 10.38 -20.23
N GLU A 150 7.56 10.02 -21.32
CA GLU A 150 7.35 8.74 -22.01
C GLU A 150 7.58 7.54 -21.08
N GLU A 151 8.63 7.57 -20.26
CA GLU A 151 8.88 6.53 -19.27
C GLU A 151 7.78 6.44 -18.20
N ARG A 152 7.30 7.60 -17.71
CA ARG A 152 6.21 7.65 -16.73
C ARG A 152 4.90 7.13 -17.33
N GLU A 153 4.60 7.51 -18.57
CA GLU A 153 3.42 7.01 -19.29
C GLU A 153 3.49 5.49 -19.51
N ARG A 154 4.65 4.95 -19.91
CA ARG A 154 4.88 3.50 -20.01
C ARG A 154 4.64 2.80 -18.66
N LYS A 155 5.18 3.34 -17.57
CA LYS A 155 4.96 2.81 -16.20
C LYS A 155 3.49 2.86 -15.80
N LEU A 156 2.80 3.96 -16.10
CA LEU A 156 1.36 4.12 -15.86
C LEU A 156 0.56 3.07 -16.62
N ALA A 157 0.84 2.89 -17.91
CA ALA A 157 0.17 1.89 -18.75
C ALA A 157 0.32 0.47 -18.17
N GLN A 158 1.53 0.09 -17.74
CA GLN A 158 1.78 -1.20 -17.07
C GLN A 158 1.00 -1.34 -15.76
N CYS A 159 0.97 -0.30 -14.92
CA CYS A 159 0.19 -0.28 -13.69
C CYS A 159 -1.31 -0.43 -13.96
N VAL A 160 -1.85 0.27 -14.96
CA VAL A 160 -3.28 0.16 -15.34
C VAL A 160 -3.62 -1.23 -15.84
N GLN A 161 -2.78 -1.81 -16.71
CA GLN A 161 -2.96 -3.19 -17.17
C GLN A 161 -2.97 -4.17 -15.99
N ARG A 162 -2.02 -4.05 -15.06
CA ARG A 162 -1.98 -4.88 -13.85
C ARG A 162 -3.25 -4.73 -13.02
N LEU A 163 -3.67 -3.51 -12.70
CA LEU A 163 -4.87 -3.25 -11.90
C LEU A 163 -6.14 -3.79 -12.59
N ALA A 164 -6.25 -3.65 -13.91
CA ALA A 164 -7.35 -4.20 -14.69
C ALA A 164 -7.40 -5.73 -14.59
N THR A 165 -6.25 -6.40 -14.71
CA THR A 165 -6.17 -7.87 -14.54
C THR A 165 -6.52 -8.31 -13.12
N GLU A 166 -6.03 -7.61 -12.09
CA GLU A 166 -6.36 -7.91 -10.69
C GLU A 166 -7.87 -7.73 -10.43
N ARG A 167 -8.49 -6.68 -10.97
CA ARG A 167 -9.95 -6.46 -10.87
C ARG A 167 -10.74 -7.57 -11.57
N ALA A 168 -10.33 -7.97 -12.77
CA ALA A 168 -10.95 -9.10 -13.47
C ALA A 168 -10.83 -10.39 -12.63
N LEU A 169 -9.66 -10.63 -12.02
CA LEU A 169 -9.42 -11.78 -11.14
C LEU A 169 -10.23 -11.73 -9.82
N LEU A 170 -10.68 -10.58 -9.37
CA LEU A 170 -11.58 -10.54 -8.21
C LEU A 170 -13.05 -10.68 -8.61
N GLY A 171 -13.35 -10.64 -9.92
CA GLY A 171 -14.65 -10.88 -10.49
C GLY A 171 -15.12 -12.34 -10.36
N LYS A 172 -16.44 -12.51 -10.45
CA LYS A 172 -17.12 -13.82 -10.42
C LYS A 172 -16.94 -14.55 -11.76
N GLY A 173 -16.90 -15.87 -11.72
CA GLY A 173 -16.87 -16.74 -12.91
C GLY A 173 -15.74 -17.78 -12.87
N ARG A 174 -15.91 -18.86 -13.62
CA ARG A 174 -14.91 -19.94 -13.68
C ARG A 174 -13.75 -19.54 -14.60
N ARG A 175 -12.51 -19.70 -14.12
CA ARG A 175 -11.28 -19.37 -14.85
C ARG A 175 -10.18 -20.42 -14.67
N LYS A 176 -9.26 -20.49 -15.63
CA LYS A 176 -8.05 -21.33 -15.59
C LYS A 176 -6.80 -20.46 -15.77
N LYS A 177 -5.80 -20.66 -14.92
CA LYS A 177 -4.46 -20.06 -15.11
C LYS A 177 -3.73 -20.86 -16.19
N LEU A 178 -3.22 -20.17 -17.20
CA LEU A 178 -2.42 -20.77 -18.26
C LEU A 178 -0.94 -20.77 -17.86
N GLN A 179 -0.22 -21.81 -18.28
CA GLN A 179 1.24 -21.83 -18.17
C GLN A 179 1.80 -20.83 -19.18
N SER A 180 2.71 -19.97 -18.72
CA SER A 180 3.35 -18.95 -19.55
C SER A 180 4.82 -19.30 -19.73
N LYS A 181 5.39 -18.99 -20.90
CA LYS A 181 6.83 -19.15 -21.15
C LYS A 181 7.61 -18.18 -20.23
N SER A 182 8.88 -18.49 -19.96
CA SER A 182 9.75 -17.66 -19.11
C SER A 182 9.75 -16.20 -19.58
N GLY A 183 9.34 -15.28 -18.70
CA GLY A 183 9.34 -13.83 -18.96
C GLY A 183 7.99 -13.24 -19.43
N GLN A 184 6.99 -14.06 -19.78
CA GLN A 184 5.66 -13.57 -20.14
C GLN A 184 4.77 -13.39 -18.89
N PRO A 185 3.89 -12.37 -18.85
CA PRO A 185 3.00 -12.16 -17.71
C PRO A 185 2.03 -13.35 -17.53
N ARG A 186 1.46 -13.47 -16.33
CA ARG A 186 0.49 -14.54 -16.00
C ARG A 186 -0.76 -14.36 -16.87
N GLN A 187 -1.10 -15.39 -17.64
CA GLN A 187 -2.29 -15.39 -18.49
C GLN A 187 -3.42 -16.22 -17.87
N PHE A 188 -4.66 -15.76 -18.04
CA PHE A 188 -5.86 -16.41 -17.52
C PHE A 188 -6.89 -16.55 -18.63
N LYS A 189 -7.53 -17.72 -18.72
CA LYS A 189 -8.65 -17.99 -19.62
C LYS A 189 -9.93 -18.15 -18.82
N TRP A 190 -10.92 -17.32 -19.11
CA TRP A 190 -12.26 -17.45 -18.55
C TRP A 190 -13.05 -18.50 -19.34
N ARG A 191 -13.87 -19.28 -18.64
CA ARG A 191 -14.85 -20.13 -19.32
C ARG A 191 -15.88 -19.23 -19.98
N GLN A 192 -16.24 -19.54 -21.22
CA GLN A 192 -17.30 -18.83 -21.91
C GLN A 192 -18.64 -19.25 -21.30
N GLU A 193 -19.16 -18.42 -20.42
CA GLU A 193 -20.46 -18.59 -19.76
C GLU A 193 -21.31 -17.37 -20.07
N ARG A 194 -22.56 -17.58 -20.50
CA ARG A 194 -23.51 -16.48 -20.67
C ARG A 194 -23.80 -15.88 -19.30
N LYS A 195 -23.74 -14.55 -19.22
CA LYS A 195 -24.22 -13.82 -18.05
C LYS A 195 -25.72 -14.09 -17.95
N ARG A 196 -26.15 -14.81 -16.91
CA ARG A 196 -27.59 -14.95 -16.63
C ARG A 196 -28.13 -13.53 -16.38
N PRO A 197 -29.23 -13.12 -17.03
CA PRO A 197 -29.87 -11.85 -16.71
C PRO A 197 -30.16 -11.84 -15.20
N THR A 198 -29.76 -10.77 -14.54
CA THR A 198 -30.13 -10.53 -13.15
C THR A 198 -31.47 -9.82 -13.15
N ALA A 199 -32.34 -10.02 -12.17
CA ALA A 199 -33.68 -9.42 -12.14
C ALA A 199 -33.71 -7.88 -12.34
N ALA A 200 -32.59 -7.18 -12.08
CA ALA A 200 -32.44 -5.74 -12.36
C ALA A 200 -32.25 -5.37 -13.85
N SER A 201 -31.89 -6.31 -14.71
CA SER A 201 -31.68 -6.08 -16.16
C SER A 201 -32.86 -6.51 -17.03
N ASP A 202 -33.88 -7.17 -16.46
CA ASP A 202 -35.06 -7.65 -17.20
C ASP A 202 -36.14 -6.57 -17.37
N TRP A 203 -36.11 -5.48 -16.59
CA TRP A 203 -37.11 -4.40 -16.70
C TRP A 203 -36.85 -3.42 -17.84
N ASP A 204 -35.61 -3.31 -18.34
CA ASP A 204 -35.25 -2.38 -19.42
C ASP A 204 -35.55 -2.91 -20.83
N PHE A 205 -35.84 -4.21 -21.00
CA PHE A 205 -36.10 -4.80 -22.32
C PHE A 205 -37.58 -4.70 -22.75
N CYS A 206 -38.51 -4.47 -21.81
CA CYS A 206 -39.95 -4.41 -22.10
C CYS A 206 -40.47 -2.99 -22.40
N LEU A 207 -39.63 -1.96 -22.43
CA LEU A 207 -40.04 -0.54 -22.57
C LEU A 207 -39.38 0.21 -23.72
N GLN A 208 -38.82 -0.48 -24.73
CA GLN A 208 -38.52 0.16 -26.00
C GLN A 208 -39.74 0.05 -26.92
N PRO A 209 -40.43 1.17 -27.26
CA PRO A 209 -41.50 1.13 -28.23
C PRO A 209 -40.92 0.65 -29.56
N ARG A 210 -41.44 -0.48 -30.07
CA ARG A 210 -41.21 -0.86 -31.46
C ARG A 210 -41.70 0.32 -32.31
N ASN A 211 -40.79 0.92 -33.07
CA ASN A 211 -41.15 1.78 -34.19
C ASN A 211 -42.06 0.97 -35.13
N SER A 212 -43.37 1.11 -34.93
CA SER A 212 -44.38 0.59 -35.83
C SER A 212 -44.44 1.53 -37.02
N ALA A 213 -43.94 1.04 -38.15
CA ALA A 213 -44.01 1.70 -39.44
C ALA A 213 -45.44 2.17 -39.73
N TYR A 214 -45.58 3.48 -39.99
CA TYR A 214 -46.77 4.08 -40.56
C TYR A 214 -46.90 3.57 -42.01
N TRP A 215 -47.91 2.77 -42.30
CA TRP A 215 -48.30 2.42 -43.67
C TRP A 215 -49.42 3.37 -44.12
N PRO A 216 -49.28 4.10 -45.25
CA PRO A 216 -50.33 4.97 -45.74
C PRO A 216 -51.52 4.15 -46.29
N PRO A 217 -52.76 4.65 -46.16
CA PRO A 217 -53.95 3.92 -46.57
C PRO A 217 -54.10 3.93 -48.11
N GLY A 218 -54.14 2.76 -48.75
CA GLY A 218 -54.39 2.69 -50.20
C GLY A 218 -54.17 1.36 -50.92
N HIS A 219 -53.68 0.30 -50.27
CA HIS A 219 -53.49 -0.99 -50.94
C HIS A 219 -54.38 -2.08 -50.36
N THR A 220 -55.31 -2.55 -51.19
CA THR A 220 -56.15 -3.73 -50.96
C THR A 220 -55.28 -5.00 -50.93
N ARG A 221 -55.50 -5.85 -49.92
CA ARG A 221 -54.86 -7.17 -49.81
C ARG A 221 -55.37 -8.09 -50.93
N PRO A 222 -54.51 -8.92 -51.56
CA PRO A 222 -54.99 -9.97 -52.45
C PRO A 222 -55.62 -11.09 -51.60
N THR A 223 -56.86 -11.46 -51.92
CA THR A 223 -57.49 -12.68 -51.43
C THR A 223 -56.94 -13.86 -52.20
N HIS A 224 -56.20 -14.75 -51.53
CA HIS A 224 -55.94 -16.07 -52.08
C HIS A 224 -57.19 -16.93 -51.88
N SER A 225 -57.80 -17.34 -52.99
CA SER A 225 -58.85 -18.35 -53.07
C SER A 225 -58.21 -19.73 -53.21
N ALA A 226 -58.79 -20.68 -52.47
CA ALA A 226 -58.74 -22.15 -52.54
C ALA A 226 -57.37 -22.83 -52.75
#